data_AF-A0A818C4W4-F1
#
_entry.id   AF-A0A818C4W4-F1
#
_cell.length_a   1.000
_cell.length_b   1.000
_cell.length_c   1.000
_cell.angle_alpha   90.00
_cell.angle_beta   90.00
_cell.angle_gamma   90.00
#
_symmetry.space_group_name_H-M   'P 1'
#
loop_
_entity.id
_entity.type
_entity.pdbx_description
1 polymer ?
#
loop_
_entity_poly.entity_id
_entity_poly.type
_entity_poly.pdbx_seq_one_letter_code
_entity_poly.pdbx_strand_id
1 'polypeptide(L)'
;KRCLLQALNDNDPDQRVEFCEWIISSTQENPTLLDRILWTDESTFQVNGRVNRHNCVYWSDTNPHLIIEQELNVPRVTVWGGIWSNGVVGPYFFEDNITSQNYVRMLKDTIVPYLQAHPAFQTMIWQQGGAPPHYGQVVRYLLDDTFLDWFDRRGTIGWPPHSPDLMPCDFSLWGIVKDHVYAQNPRDINNMKSLIEEEFTLLNSNIELCQVICRSVADRCQICLDNEGKQFEHLY
;
A
#
# COMPACT_ATOMS: atom_id res chain seq x y z
N LYS A 1 8.50 20.33 7.31
CA LYS A 1 8.84 19.63 8.58
C LYS A 1 9.84 18.56 8.22
N ARG A 2 10.66 18.05 9.15
CA ARG A 2 11.44 16.83 8.91
C ARG A 2 10.46 15.71 8.57
N CYS A 3 10.46 15.37 7.29
CA CYS A 3 9.74 14.27 6.72
C CYS A 3 10.48 12.99 7.11
N LEU A 4 9.76 11.98 7.61
CA LEU A 4 10.30 10.62 7.69
C LEU A 4 10.21 10.02 6.28
N LEU A 5 10.98 10.59 5.34
CA LEU A 5 11.36 9.84 4.15
C LEU A 5 12.38 8.82 4.61
N GLN A 6 12.10 7.53 4.39
CA GLN A 6 13.16 6.56 4.45
C GLN A 6 14.15 6.95 3.36
N ALA A 7 15.34 7.39 3.78
CA ALA A 7 16.37 7.85 2.86
C ALA A 7 16.69 6.71 1.88
N LEU A 8 16.75 7.05 0.59
CA LEU A 8 17.23 6.12 -0.43
C LEU A 8 18.68 5.74 -0.13
N ASN A 9 19.00 4.46 -0.28
CA ASN A 9 20.37 3.98 -0.38
C ASN A 9 20.92 4.25 -1.78
N ASP A 10 22.25 4.19 -1.94
CA ASP A 10 22.94 4.51 -3.19
C ASP A 10 22.42 3.72 -4.42
N ASN A 11 21.95 2.48 -4.22
CA ASN A 11 21.46 1.62 -5.31
C ASN A 11 19.94 1.72 -5.55
N ASP A 12 19.19 2.40 -4.67
CA ASP A 12 17.74 2.44 -4.78
C ASP A 12 17.26 3.21 -6.04
N PRO A 13 17.89 4.34 -6.46
CA PRO A 13 17.50 5.03 -7.68
C PRO A 13 17.55 4.15 -8.92
N ASP A 14 18.61 3.35 -9.10
CA ASP A 14 18.76 2.46 -10.25
C ASP A 14 17.66 1.40 -10.27
N GLN A 15 17.37 0.77 -9.12
CA GLN A 15 16.28 -0.23 -9.02
C GLN A 15 14.91 0.38 -9.29
N ARG A 16 14.70 1.64 -8.90
CA ARG A 16 13.48 2.39 -9.18
C ARG A 16 13.35 2.70 -10.67
N VAL A 17 14.45 3.11 -11.33
CA VAL A 17 14.49 3.32 -12.78
C VAL A 17 14.14 2.03 -13.52
N GLU A 18 14.81 0.92 -13.20
CA GLU A 18 14.56 -0.39 -13.82
C GLU A 18 13.09 -0.81 -13.70
N PHE A 19 12.50 -0.65 -12.50
CA PHE A 19 11.08 -0.94 -12.28
C PHE A 19 10.17 -0.05 -13.13
N CYS A 20 10.44 1.26 -13.18
CA CYS A 20 9.62 2.22 -13.91
C CYS A 20 9.68 1.98 -15.43
N GLU A 21 10.88 1.71 -15.97
CA GLU A 21 11.05 1.32 -17.38
C GLU A 21 10.27 0.05 -17.71
N TRP A 22 10.29 -0.94 -16.81
CA TRP A 22 9.53 -2.18 -16.97
C TRP A 22 8.03 -1.93 -16.96
N ILE A 23 7.50 -1.13 -16.02
CA ILE A 23 6.06 -0.79 -15.97
C ILE A 23 5.63 -0.08 -17.26
N ILE A 24 6.39 0.92 -17.73
CA ILE A 24 6.04 1.69 -18.93
C ILE A 24 6.06 0.79 -20.16
N SER A 25 7.11 -0.01 -20.34
CA SER A 25 7.21 -0.93 -21.49
C SER A 25 6.10 -1.97 -21.46
N SER A 26 5.86 -2.57 -20.29
CA SER A 26 4.84 -3.63 -20.14
C SER A 26 3.42 -3.11 -20.28
N THR A 27 3.15 -1.85 -19.92
CA THR A 27 1.84 -1.21 -20.13
C THR A 27 1.62 -0.81 -21.59
N GLN A 28 2.68 -0.49 -22.35
CA GLN A 28 2.57 -0.28 -23.80
C GLN A 28 2.22 -1.58 -24.53
N GLU A 29 2.83 -2.71 -24.14
CA GLU A 29 2.53 -4.02 -24.72
C GLU A 29 1.18 -4.57 -24.26
N ASN A 30 0.82 -4.35 -23.00
CA ASN A 30 -0.45 -4.77 -22.39
C ASN A 30 -1.10 -3.60 -21.63
N PRO A 31 -2.00 -2.84 -22.29
CA PRO A 31 -2.66 -1.68 -21.70
C PRO A 31 -3.49 -1.96 -20.45
N THR A 32 -3.83 -3.23 -20.19
CA THR A 32 -4.63 -3.66 -19.03
C THR A 32 -3.78 -4.23 -17.90
N LEU A 33 -2.45 -4.14 -17.97
CA LEU A 33 -1.55 -4.68 -16.95
C LEU A 33 -1.87 -4.14 -15.56
N LEU A 34 -1.93 -2.80 -15.41
CA LEU A 34 -2.19 -2.15 -14.12
C LEU A 34 -3.57 -2.48 -13.56
N ASP A 35 -4.51 -2.88 -14.41
CA ASP A 35 -5.85 -3.29 -13.97
C ASP A 35 -5.88 -4.67 -13.28
N ARG A 36 -4.82 -5.45 -13.45
CA ARG A 36 -4.68 -6.80 -12.89
C ARG A 36 -3.83 -6.86 -11.63
N ILE A 37 -3.11 -5.79 -11.31
CA ILE A 37 -2.24 -5.74 -10.13
C ILE A 37 -3.09 -5.42 -8.90
N LEU A 38 -3.05 -6.31 -7.91
CA LEU A 38 -3.58 -6.07 -6.58
C LEU A 38 -2.46 -5.52 -5.69
N TRP A 39 -2.52 -4.22 -5.43
CA TRP A 39 -1.60 -3.48 -4.57
C TRP A 39 -2.00 -3.70 -3.13
N THR A 40 -1.07 -4.16 -2.28
CA THR A 40 -1.40 -4.52 -0.89
C THR A 40 -0.37 -3.95 0.08
N ASP A 41 -0.84 -3.55 1.25
CA ASP A 41 0.00 -2.94 2.28
C ASP A 41 -0.67 -3.00 3.66
N GLU A 42 0.05 -2.56 4.69
CA GLU A 42 -0.47 -2.36 6.04
C GLU A 42 -0.31 -0.94 6.57
N SER A 43 -1.37 -0.45 7.23
CA SER A 43 -1.37 0.87 7.85
C SER A 43 -1.85 0.80 9.30
N THR A 44 -1.17 1.55 10.18
CA THR A 44 -1.53 1.66 11.59
C THR A 44 -2.37 2.90 11.86
N PHE A 45 -3.49 2.72 12.56
CA PHE A 45 -4.39 3.79 13.02
C PHE A 45 -4.32 3.92 14.54
N GLN A 46 -4.46 5.15 15.07
CA GLN A 46 -4.33 5.45 16.50
C GLN A 46 -5.47 6.35 16.98
N VAL A 47 -6.05 6.04 18.15
CA VAL A 47 -7.28 6.69 18.65
C VAL A 47 -7.08 8.16 19.07
N ASN A 48 -5.84 8.62 19.29
CA ASN A 48 -5.62 9.88 20.02
C ASN A 48 -6.00 11.19 19.31
N GLY A 49 -6.71 11.20 18.18
CA GLY A 49 -7.44 12.38 17.64
C GLY A 49 -6.62 13.63 17.30
N ARG A 50 -5.37 13.74 17.74
CA ARG A 50 -4.37 14.58 17.13
C ARG A 50 -4.09 13.91 15.82
N VAL A 51 -4.71 14.45 14.77
CA VAL A 51 -4.21 14.29 13.41
C VAL A 51 -2.72 14.55 13.51
N ASN A 52 -1.94 13.47 13.51
CA ASN A 52 -0.56 13.59 13.21
C ASN A 52 -0.60 13.93 11.72
N ARG A 53 -0.76 15.22 11.39
CA ARG A 53 -0.64 15.80 10.03
C ARG A 53 0.78 15.62 9.47
N HIS A 54 1.52 14.64 10.01
CA HIS A 54 2.84 14.16 9.64
C HIS A 54 2.85 12.66 9.36
N ASN A 55 1.79 11.90 9.72
CA ASN A 55 1.57 10.53 9.27
C ASN A 55 0.54 10.45 8.11
N CYS A 56 -0.07 11.59 7.76
CA CYS A 56 -0.39 11.89 6.38
C CYS A 56 0.88 12.52 5.79
N VAL A 57 1.48 11.87 4.81
CA VAL A 57 2.68 12.35 4.13
C VAL A 57 2.28 13.61 3.34
N TYR A 58 2.42 14.78 3.98
CA TYR A 58 2.31 16.06 3.31
C TYR A 58 3.71 16.50 2.87
N TRP A 59 3.90 16.41 1.56
CA TRP A 59 5.00 16.93 0.74
C TRP A 59 5.11 18.46 0.87
N SER A 60 6.28 18.99 1.30
CA SER A 60 6.53 20.43 1.50
C SER A 60 8.00 20.78 1.84
N ASP A 61 8.51 21.82 1.19
CA ASP A 61 9.91 22.29 1.19
C ASP A 61 10.48 22.93 2.48
N THR A 62 9.72 23.11 3.58
CA THR A 62 10.25 23.84 4.77
C THR A 62 9.97 23.23 6.15
N ASN A 63 11.03 23.13 6.98
CA ASN A 63 11.14 22.34 8.22
C ASN A 63 11.07 23.14 9.53
N PRO A 64 9.98 23.05 10.35
CA PRO A 64 10.02 23.51 11.74
C PRO A 64 10.37 22.38 12.72
N HIS A 65 11.40 22.63 13.53
CA HIS A 65 11.83 21.78 14.65
C HIS A 65 10.74 21.71 15.72
N LEU A 66 9.96 20.62 15.75
CA LEU A 66 9.08 20.28 16.89
C LEU A 66 9.47 18.91 17.43
N ILE A 67 9.95 18.87 18.68
CA ILE A 67 10.08 17.62 19.45
C ILE A 67 8.67 17.30 19.95
N ILE A 68 8.07 16.23 19.43
CA ILE A 68 6.77 15.73 19.91
C ILE A 68 7.07 14.55 20.82
N GLU A 69 6.75 14.69 22.11
CA GLU A 69 6.76 13.57 23.05
C GLU A 69 5.76 12.51 22.57
N GLN A 70 6.28 11.34 22.19
CA GLN A 70 5.47 10.20 21.76
C GLN A 70 4.89 9.53 23.02
N GLU A 71 3.60 9.73 23.29
CA GLU A 71 2.91 9.02 24.37
C GLU A 71 2.92 7.50 24.06
N LEU A 72 3.59 6.73 24.91
CA LEU A 72 3.94 5.32 24.67
C LEU A 72 2.77 4.33 24.67
N ASN A 73 1.53 4.73 24.98
CA ASN A 73 0.39 3.83 25.23
C ASN A 73 -0.92 4.23 24.55
N VAL A 74 -0.89 4.75 23.33
CA VAL A 74 -2.12 5.05 22.58
C VAL A 74 -2.68 3.74 21.98
N PRO A 75 -3.97 3.41 22.20
CA PRO A 75 -4.63 2.31 21.52
C PRO A 75 -4.49 2.46 20.00
N ARG A 76 -4.03 1.39 19.35
CA ARG A 76 -3.78 1.34 17.90
C ARG A 76 -4.34 0.06 17.30
N VAL A 77 -4.61 0.09 16.00
CA VAL A 77 -4.93 -1.08 15.20
C VAL A 77 -4.10 -1.05 13.92
N THR A 78 -3.54 -2.20 13.54
CA THR A 78 -2.88 -2.35 12.23
C THR A 78 -3.86 -3.02 11.29
N VAL A 79 -4.01 -2.42 10.11
CA VAL A 79 -4.97 -2.82 9.09
C VAL A 79 -4.19 -3.26 7.88
N TRP A 80 -4.50 -4.44 7.36
CA TRP A 80 -4.09 -4.85 6.02
C TRP A 80 -5.22 -4.54 5.04
N GLY A 81 -4.86 -4.09 3.86
CA GLY A 81 -5.81 -3.87 2.77
C GLY A 81 -5.10 -3.79 1.43
N GLY A 82 -5.91 -3.87 0.38
CA GLY A 82 -5.42 -3.70 -0.98
C GLY A 82 -6.40 -2.99 -1.89
N ILE A 83 -5.87 -2.47 -2.99
CA ILE A 83 -6.63 -1.77 -4.04
C ILE A 83 -6.21 -2.33 -5.41
N TRP A 84 -7.17 -2.39 -6.32
CA TRP A 84 -6.97 -2.76 -7.72
C TRP A 84 -8.09 -2.17 -8.57
N SER A 85 -8.01 -2.26 -9.90
CA SER A 85 -8.99 -1.62 -10.78
C SER A 85 -10.44 -2.11 -10.66
N ASN A 86 -10.71 -3.18 -9.92
CA ASN A 86 -12.08 -3.67 -9.63
C ASN A 86 -12.51 -3.44 -8.17
N GLY A 87 -11.83 -2.58 -7.41
CA GLY A 87 -12.25 -2.18 -6.06
C GLY A 87 -11.15 -2.33 -5.02
N VAL A 88 -11.55 -2.68 -3.79
CA VAL A 88 -10.62 -2.88 -2.66
C VAL A 88 -10.81 -4.25 -2.03
N VAL A 89 -9.77 -4.73 -1.36
CA VAL A 89 -9.73 -6.02 -0.65
C VAL A 89 -9.36 -5.75 0.80
N GLY A 90 -10.06 -6.40 1.73
CA GLY A 90 -10.00 -6.07 3.15
C GLY A 90 -11.17 -5.16 3.57
N PRO A 91 -11.06 -4.44 4.70
CA PRO A 91 -9.90 -4.39 5.60
C PRO A 91 -9.75 -5.71 6.38
N TYR A 92 -8.51 -6.06 6.74
CA TYR A 92 -8.23 -7.10 7.74
C TYR A 92 -7.51 -6.49 8.93
N PHE A 93 -8.01 -6.73 10.14
CA PHE A 93 -7.47 -6.15 11.36
C PHE A 93 -6.53 -7.13 12.06
N PHE A 94 -5.28 -6.70 12.27
CA PHE A 94 -4.35 -7.40 13.15
C PHE A 94 -4.49 -6.89 14.59
N GLU A 95 -4.76 -7.80 15.52
CA GLU A 95 -4.80 -7.50 16.96
C GLU A 95 -3.40 -7.53 17.61
N ASP A 96 -2.46 -8.23 16.98
CA ASP A 96 -1.08 -8.44 17.44
C ASP A 96 -0.07 -7.96 16.39
N ASN A 97 1.22 -7.95 16.75
CA ASN A 97 2.30 -7.70 15.80
C ASN A 97 2.24 -8.66 14.60
N ILE A 98 2.52 -8.13 13.41
CA ILE A 98 2.55 -8.92 12.18
C ILE A 98 3.81 -9.79 12.17
N THR A 99 3.62 -11.07 11.90
CA THR A 99 4.64 -12.10 11.72
C THR A 99 4.37 -12.81 10.40
N SER A 100 5.36 -13.50 9.83
CA SER A 100 5.10 -14.28 8.61
C SER A 100 3.98 -15.32 8.81
N GLN A 101 3.82 -15.86 10.03
CA GLN A 101 2.82 -16.89 10.33
C GLN A 101 1.40 -16.35 10.37
N ASN A 102 1.15 -15.25 11.09
CA ASN A 102 -0.20 -14.66 11.12
C ASN A 102 -0.55 -13.96 9.80
N TYR A 103 0.44 -13.45 9.06
CA TYR A 103 0.25 -12.95 7.70
C TYR A 103 -0.22 -14.07 6.75
N VAL A 104 0.47 -15.22 6.73
CA VAL A 104 0.02 -16.38 5.94
C VAL A 104 -1.35 -16.89 6.36
N ARG A 105 -1.66 -16.86 7.66
CA ARG A 105 -2.99 -17.24 8.15
C ARG A 105 -4.07 -16.33 7.58
N MET A 106 -3.86 -15.01 7.66
CA MET A 106 -4.76 -14.01 7.05
C MET A 106 -4.94 -14.28 5.54
N LEU A 107 -3.85 -14.54 4.81
CA LEU A 107 -3.93 -14.84 3.38
C LEU A 107 -4.72 -16.12 3.11
N LYS A 108 -4.36 -17.24 3.74
CA LYS A 108 -4.96 -18.56 3.48
C LYS A 108 -6.42 -18.65 3.92
N ASP A 109 -6.74 -18.10 5.08
CA ASP A 109 -8.04 -18.31 5.71
C ASP A 109 -9.07 -17.27 5.28
N THR A 110 -8.62 -16.12 4.76
CA THR A 110 -9.51 -14.99 4.45
C THR A 110 -9.32 -14.47 3.02
N ILE A 111 -8.12 -13.99 2.68
CA ILE A 111 -7.93 -13.21 1.45
C ILE A 111 -7.93 -14.08 0.20
N VAL A 112 -7.15 -15.16 0.16
CA VAL A 112 -7.04 -16.03 -1.02
C VAL A 112 -8.39 -16.68 -1.37
N PRO A 113 -9.16 -17.25 -0.42
CA PRO A 113 -10.50 -17.77 -0.74
C PRO A 113 -11.45 -16.71 -1.29
N TYR A 114 -11.40 -15.49 -0.75
CA TYR A 114 -12.18 -14.36 -1.27
C TYR A 114 -11.79 -14.01 -2.71
N LEU A 115 -10.49 -13.93 -2.99
CA LEU A 115 -9.97 -13.63 -4.32
C LEU A 115 -10.28 -14.73 -5.33
N GLN A 116 -10.15 -16.01 -4.95
CA GLN A 116 -10.43 -17.17 -5.80
C GLN A 116 -11.88 -17.22 -6.30
N ALA A 117 -12.83 -16.61 -5.56
CA ALA A 117 -14.22 -16.49 -5.99
C ALA A 117 -14.41 -15.43 -7.10
N HIS A 118 -13.44 -14.55 -7.32
CA HIS A 118 -13.53 -13.49 -8.33
C HIS A 118 -13.14 -14.01 -9.73
N PRO A 119 -13.90 -13.69 -10.80
CA PRO A 119 -13.62 -14.19 -12.16
C PRO A 119 -12.22 -13.85 -12.69
N ALA A 120 -11.65 -12.73 -12.26
CA ALA A 120 -10.32 -12.27 -12.68
C ALA A 120 -9.15 -12.85 -11.87
N PHE A 121 -9.39 -13.76 -10.90
CA PHE A 121 -8.34 -14.31 -10.04
C PHE A 121 -7.16 -14.90 -10.81
N GLN A 122 -7.44 -15.67 -11.87
CA GLN A 122 -6.42 -16.39 -12.63
C GLN A 122 -5.42 -15.48 -13.36
N THR A 123 -5.75 -14.21 -13.54
CA THR A 123 -4.89 -13.22 -14.21
C THR A 123 -4.42 -12.13 -13.27
N MET A 124 -4.76 -12.23 -11.98
CA MET A 124 -4.38 -11.27 -10.95
C MET A 124 -2.89 -11.40 -10.65
N ILE A 125 -2.23 -10.24 -10.51
CA ILE A 125 -0.83 -10.14 -10.12
C ILE A 125 -0.81 -9.61 -8.69
N TRP A 126 -0.21 -10.35 -7.77
CA TRP A 126 -0.12 -9.92 -6.38
C TRP A 126 1.04 -8.94 -6.19
N GLN A 127 0.83 -7.85 -5.47
CA GLN A 127 1.89 -6.92 -5.14
C GLN A 127 1.93 -6.74 -3.61
N GLN A 128 3.11 -6.87 -3.02
CA GLN A 128 3.36 -6.56 -1.62
C GLN A 128 4.70 -5.83 -1.43
N GLY A 129 4.78 -5.01 -0.39
CA GLY A 129 6.01 -4.31 -0.01
C GLY A 129 7.10 -5.21 0.58
N GLY A 130 8.29 -4.66 0.81
CA GLY A 130 9.43 -5.39 1.37
C GLY A 130 9.47 -5.43 2.90
N ALA A 131 8.34 -5.60 3.59
CA ALA A 131 8.31 -5.64 5.06
C ALA A 131 8.88 -6.98 5.60
N PRO A 132 9.51 -7.01 6.79
CA PRO A 132 10.10 -8.24 7.35
C PRO A 132 9.18 -9.47 7.36
N PRO A 133 7.87 -9.37 7.70
CA PRO A 133 6.96 -10.51 7.65
C PRO A 133 6.82 -11.12 6.25
N HIS A 134 6.95 -10.34 5.18
CA HIS A 134 6.74 -10.76 3.79
C HIS A 134 7.87 -11.67 3.28
N TYR A 135 9.09 -11.54 3.83
CA TYR A 135 10.24 -12.36 3.43
C TYR A 135 10.20 -13.81 3.91
N GLY A 136 9.28 -14.15 4.83
CA GLY A 136 9.16 -15.49 5.37
C GLY A 136 9.00 -16.52 4.25
N GLN A 137 9.76 -17.61 4.30
CA GLN A 137 9.68 -18.68 3.29
C GLN A 137 8.24 -19.19 3.10
N VAL A 138 7.50 -19.26 4.21
CA VAL A 138 6.08 -19.69 4.21
C VAL A 138 5.17 -18.73 3.43
N VAL A 139 5.47 -17.42 3.41
CA VAL A 139 4.71 -16.44 2.61
C VAL A 139 5.01 -16.66 1.14
N ARG A 140 6.29 -16.74 0.77
CA ARG A 140 6.71 -16.89 -0.62
C ARG A 140 6.19 -18.19 -1.24
N TYR A 141 6.26 -19.31 -0.51
CA TYR A 141 5.70 -20.58 -0.98
C TYR A 141 4.19 -20.52 -1.18
N LEU A 142 3.46 -19.75 -0.36
CA LEU A 142 2.04 -19.54 -0.60
C LEU A 142 1.83 -18.73 -1.88
N LEU A 143 2.56 -17.63 -2.07
CA LEU A 143 2.39 -16.77 -3.25
C LEU A 143 2.76 -17.50 -4.54
N ASP A 144 3.85 -18.27 -4.54
CA ASP A 144 4.27 -19.13 -5.66
C ASP A 144 3.21 -20.19 -6.04
N ASP A 145 2.47 -20.72 -5.06
CA ASP A 145 1.40 -21.70 -5.27
C ASP A 145 0.06 -21.06 -5.67
N THR A 146 -0.14 -19.78 -5.32
CA THR A 146 -1.44 -19.10 -5.42
C THR A 146 -1.58 -18.22 -6.65
N PHE A 147 -0.54 -17.47 -7.00
CA PHE A 147 -0.56 -16.45 -8.05
C PHE A 147 0.41 -16.81 -9.15
N LEU A 148 0.03 -16.51 -10.41
CA LEU A 148 0.92 -16.73 -11.55
C LEU A 148 2.16 -15.83 -11.47
N ASP A 149 1.93 -14.57 -11.11
CA ASP A 149 2.97 -13.57 -10.93
C ASP A 149 2.74 -12.76 -9.66
N TRP A 150 3.83 -12.36 -9.02
CA TRP A 150 3.78 -11.49 -7.86
C TRP A 150 5.05 -10.64 -7.70
N PHE A 151 4.84 -9.40 -7.26
CA PHE A 151 5.89 -8.44 -6.97
C PHE A 151 6.36 -8.55 -5.53
N ASP A 152 7.67 -8.64 -5.36
CA ASP A 152 8.40 -8.47 -4.11
C ASP A 152 9.88 -8.30 -4.48
N ARG A 153 10.73 -7.91 -3.54
CA ARG A 153 12.18 -8.00 -3.68
C ARG A 153 12.66 -9.41 -4.07
N ARG A 154 11.91 -10.46 -3.72
CA ARG A 154 12.19 -11.86 -4.12
C ARG A 154 11.04 -12.53 -4.86
N GLY A 155 10.16 -11.73 -5.47
CA GLY A 155 9.00 -12.21 -6.24
C GLY A 155 9.38 -12.67 -7.64
N THR A 156 8.38 -13.04 -8.44
CA THR A 156 8.58 -13.29 -9.88
C THR A 156 8.91 -12.01 -10.63
N ILE A 157 8.45 -10.87 -10.10
CA ILE A 157 8.76 -9.53 -10.59
C ILE A 157 9.39 -8.72 -9.45
N GLY A 158 10.49 -8.03 -9.73
CA GLY A 158 11.22 -7.23 -8.73
C GLY A 158 10.44 -5.98 -8.30
N TRP A 159 10.31 -5.77 -6.98
CA TRP A 159 9.81 -4.53 -6.41
C TRP A 159 10.96 -3.62 -5.93
N PRO A 160 10.99 -2.33 -6.30
CA PRO A 160 12.03 -1.41 -5.86
C PRO A 160 11.86 -1.06 -4.37
N PRO A 161 12.94 -1.11 -3.56
CA PRO A 161 12.88 -0.72 -2.16
C PRO A 161 12.52 0.77 -2.00
N HIS A 162 12.01 1.13 -0.82
CA HIS A 162 11.76 2.53 -0.41
C HIS A 162 10.95 3.36 -1.42
N SER A 163 9.93 2.75 -2.03
CA SER A 163 9.13 3.34 -3.11
C SER A 163 7.64 3.54 -2.80
N PRO A 164 7.27 4.21 -1.69
CA PRO A 164 5.87 4.47 -1.35
C PRO A 164 5.18 5.40 -2.36
N ASP A 165 5.93 6.24 -3.05
CA ASP A 165 5.47 7.13 -4.13
C ASP A 165 5.03 6.39 -5.41
N LEU A 166 5.38 5.10 -5.52
CA LEU A 166 4.97 4.18 -6.59
C LEU A 166 3.92 3.16 -6.12
N MET A 167 3.53 3.18 -4.84
CA MET A 167 2.60 2.23 -4.22
C MET A 167 1.20 2.87 -4.04
N PRO A 168 0.15 2.42 -4.76
CA PRO A 168 -1.21 2.93 -4.63
C PRO A 168 -1.77 2.93 -3.22
N CYS A 169 -1.40 1.94 -2.40
CA CYS A 169 -1.82 1.90 -1.02
C CYS A 169 -1.27 3.11 -0.22
N ASP A 170 0.02 3.41 -0.39
CA ASP A 170 0.72 4.50 0.31
C ASP A 170 0.31 5.88 -0.21
N PHE A 171 0.35 6.08 -1.53
CA PHE A 171 0.12 7.42 -2.09
C PHE A 171 -1.36 7.81 -2.17
N SER A 172 -2.29 6.87 -2.01
CA SER A 172 -3.73 7.15 -2.13
C SER A 172 -4.61 6.45 -1.09
N LEU A 173 -4.70 5.12 -1.10
CA LEU A 173 -5.69 4.35 -0.31
C LEU A 173 -5.70 4.77 1.15
N TRP A 174 -4.53 4.74 1.80
CA TRP A 174 -4.42 5.06 3.21
C TRP A 174 -4.67 6.53 3.53
N GLY A 175 -4.38 7.43 2.59
CA GLY A 175 -4.75 8.85 2.70
C GLY A 175 -6.27 9.01 2.79
N ILE A 176 -7.00 8.42 1.83
CA ILE A 176 -8.46 8.45 1.77
C ILE A 176 -9.08 7.88 3.05
N VAL A 177 -8.64 6.68 3.46
CA VAL A 177 -9.17 6.01 4.66
C VAL A 177 -8.87 6.81 5.93
N LYS A 178 -7.66 7.34 6.08
CA LYS A 178 -7.30 8.17 7.25
C LYS A 178 -8.10 9.47 7.29
N ASP A 179 -8.30 10.12 6.15
CA ASP A 179 -9.07 11.35 6.07
C ASP A 179 -10.52 11.13 6.51
N HIS A 180 -11.18 10.06 6.02
CA HIS A 180 -12.53 9.69 6.45
C HIS A 180 -12.61 9.38 7.95
N VAL A 181 -11.72 8.52 8.45
CA VAL A 181 -11.72 8.05 9.83
C VAL A 181 -11.45 9.20 10.80
N TYR A 182 -10.41 9.99 10.58
CA TYR A 182 -10.01 11.03 11.52
C TYR A 182 -10.89 12.28 11.47
N ALA A 183 -11.58 12.55 10.36
CA ALA A 183 -12.61 13.59 10.30
C ALA A 183 -13.74 13.36 11.32
N GLN A 184 -13.96 12.11 11.73
CA GLN A 184 -15.03 11.70 12.64
C GLN A 184 -14.60 11.57 14.10
N ASN A 185 -13.31 11.78 14.38
CA ASN A 185 -12.73 11.76 15.72
C ASN A 185 -13.09 10.49 16.52
N PRO A 186 -12.61 9.30 16.08
CA PRO A 186 -12.99 8.02 16.68
C PRO A 186 -12.56 7.96 18.14
N ARG A 187 -13.45 7.46 19.00
CA ARG A 187 -13.25 7.48 20.47
C ARG A 187 -12.59 6.21 21.02
N ASP A 188 -12.67 5.13 20.27
CA ASP A 188 -12.11 3.82 20.62
C ASP A 188 -11.80 3.02 19.36
N ILE A 189 -11.16 1.86 19.55
CA ILE A 189 -10.74 0.96 18.46
C ILE A 189 -11.93 0.36 17.71
N ASN A 190 -13.06 0.10 18.37
CA ASN A 190 -14.21 -0.51 17.70
C ASN A 190 -14.87 0.49 16.76
N ASN A 191 -15.08 1.72 17.24
CA ASN A 191 -15.58 2.80 16.39
C ASN A 191 -14.61 3.05 15.22
N MET A 192 -13.30 3.06 15.46
CA MET A 192 -12.29 3.19 14.40
C MET A 192 -12.39 2.07 13.36
N LYS A 193 -12.49 0.80 13.77
CA LYS A 193 -12.67 -0.34 12.87
C LYS A 193 -13.92 -0.18 12.00
N SER A 194 -15.05 0.21 12.59
CA SER A 194 -16.29 0.45 11.85
C SER A 194 -16.17 1.57 10.81
N LEU A 195 -15.45 2.66 11.12
CA LEU A 195 -15.21 3.74 10.15
C LEU A 195 -14.28 3.30 9.01
N ILE A 196 -13.31 2.42 9.28
CA ILE A 196 -12.45 1.84 8.25
C ILE A 196 -13.26 0.92 7.34
N GLU A 197 -14.11 0.05 7.90
CA GLU A 197 -15.01 -0.82 7.14
C GLU A 197 -15.99 -0.03 6.26
N GLU A 198 -16.52 1.08 6.78
CA GLU A 198 -17.38 2.01 6.03
C GLU A 198 -16.64 2.59 4.82
N GLU A 199 -15.44 3.15 5.00
CA GLU A 199 -14.69 3.75 3.89
C GLU A 199 -14.24 2.69 2.87
N PHE A 200 -13.87 1.48 3.28
CA PHE A 200 -13.62 0.38 2.34
C PHE A 200 -14.88 0.02 1.52
N THR A 201 -16.07 0.06 2.14
CA THR A 201 -17.33 -0.18 1.44
C THR A 201 -17.63 0.92 0.40
N LEU A 202 -17.35 2.17 0.76
CA LEU A 202 -17.49 3.33 -0.14
C LEU A 202 -16.52 3.22 -1.33
N LEU A 203 -15.25 2.91 -1.07
CA LEU A 203 -14.23 2.70 -2.09
C LEU A 203 -14.57 1.53 -3.01
N ASN A 204 -15.06 0.42 -2.46
CA ASN A 204 -15.45 -0.74 -3.27
C ASN A 204 -16.64 -0.46 -4.18
N SER A 205 -17.45 0.56 -3.85
CA SER A 205 -18.54 1.04 -4.69
C SER A 205 -18.09 2.06 -5.75
N ASN A 206 -16.85 2.57 -5.65
CA ASN A 206 -16.27 3.58 -6.53
C ASN A 206 -15.13 2.98 -7.38
N ILE A 207 -15.53 2.11 -8.33
CA ILE A 207 -14.61 1.41 -9.23
C ILE A 207 -13.80 2.38 -10.10
N GLU A 208 -14.41 3.49 -10.53
CA GLU A 208 -13.74 4.50 -11.35
C GLU A 208 -12.56 5.13 -10.61
N LEU A 209 -12.73 5.50 -9.34
CA LEU A 209 -11.64 5.99 -8.50
C LEU A 209 -10.52 4.95 -8.36
N CYS A 210 -10.87 3.68 -8.12
CA CYS A 210 -9.87 2.61 -8.01
C CYS A 210 -9.06 2.45 -9.30
N GLN A 211 -9.71 2.54 -10.47
CA GLN A 211 -9.04 2.52 -11.77
C GLN A 211 -8.10 3.72 -11.96
N VAL A 212 -8.55 4.92 -11.64
CA VAL A 212 -7.72 6.13 -11.72
C VAL A 212 -6.48 5.99 -10.86
N ILE A 213 -6.64 5.56 -9.61
CA ILE A 213 -5.53 5.34 -8.67
C ILE A 213 -4.54 4.31 -9.23
N CYS A 214 -5.01 3.14 -9.65
CA CYS A 214 -4.13 2.06 -10.14
C CYS A 214 -3.42 2.43 -11.44
N ARG A 215 -4.12 3.10 -12.37
CA ARG A 215 -3.55 3.51 -13.66
C ARG A 215 -2.57 4.68 -13.53
N SER A 216 -2.73 5.54 -12.52
CA SER A 216 -1.80 6.64 -12.24
C SER A 216 -0.37 6.18 -11.92
N VAL A 217 -0.17 4.88 -11.63
CA VAL A 217 1.17 4.30 -11.46
C VAL A 217 2.03 4.49 -12.70
N ALA A 218 1.48 4.44 -13.92
CA ALA A 218 2.25 4.69 -15.13
C ALA A 218 2.81 6.13 -15.18
N ASP A 219 1.98 7.13 -14.86
CA ASP A 219 2.39 8.54 -14.83
C ASP A 219 3.43 8.78 -13.73
N ARG A 220 3.26 8.14 -12.57
CA ARG A 220 4.23 8.15 -11.46
C ARG A 220 5.55 7.52 -11.85
N CYS A 221 5.53 6.43 -12.61
CA CYS A 221 6.74 5.81 -13.15
C CYS A 221 7.48 6.78 -14.09
N GLN A 222 6.76 7.50 -14.96
CA GLN A 222 7.38 8.49 -15.83
C GLN A 222 8.09 9.59 -15.03
N ILE A 223 7.47 10.09 -13.97
CA ILE A 223 8.09 11.12 -13.10
C ILE A 223 9.30 10.57 -12.36
N CYS A 224 9.24 9.31 -11.92
CA CYS A 224 10.39 8.66 -11.31
C CYS A 224 11.57 8.60 -12.29
N LEU A 225 11.32 8.30 -13.57
CA LEU A 225 12.36 8.33 -14.61
C LEU A 225 12.90 9.74 -14.85
N ASP A 226 12.01 10.73 -14.97
CA ASP A 226 12.38 12.13 -15.16
C ASP A 226 13.23 12.68 -14.00
N ASN A 227 13.07 12.10 -12.80
CA ASN A 227 13.84 12.40 -11.59
C ASN A 227 15.03 11.45 -11.36
N GLU A 228 15.43 10.66 -12.36
CA GLU A 228 16.57 9.74 -12.29
C GLU A 228 16.47 8.77 -11.09
N GLY A 229 15.26 8.23 -10.85
CA GLY A 229 15.01 7.28 -9.76
C GLY A 229 14.90 7.90 -8.38
N LYS A 230 15.02 9.23 -8.23
CA LYS A 230 14.87 9.90 -6.93
C LYS A 230 13.40 9.92 -6.49
N GLN A 231 13.18 10.17 -5.19
CA GLN A 231 11.83 10.38 -4.64
C GLN A 231 11.24 11.69 -5.16
N PHE A 232 9.92 11.73 -5.34
CA PHE A 232 9.18 12.89 -5.83
C PHE A 232 7.87 13.10 -5.05
N GLU A 233 7.32 14.32 -5.11
CA GLU A 233 6.06 14.69 -4.45
C GLU A 233 4.82 14.34 -5.31
N HIS A 234 3.63 14.25 -4.70
CA HIS A 234 2.41 13.82 -5.40
C HIS A 234 2.11 14.61 -6.70
N LEU A 235 1.66 13.87 -7.72
CA LEU A 235 0.87 14.41 -8.83
C LEU A 235 -0.48 14.91 -8.30
N TYR A 236 -0.79 16.18 -8.54
CA TYR A 236 -2.06 16.82 -8.19
C TYR A 236 -3.21 16.32 -9.05
#